data_AF-A0A259DL40-F1
#
_entry.id   AF-A0A259DL40-F1
#
_cell.length_a   1.000
_cell.length_b   1.000
_cell.length_c   1.000
_cell.angle_alpha   90.00
_cell.angle_beta   90.00
_cell.angle_gamma   90.00
#
_symmetry.space_group_name_H-M   'P 1'
#
loop_
_entity.id
_entity.type
_entity.pdbx_description
1 polymer ?
#
loop_
_entity_poly.entity_id
_entity_poly.type
_entity_poly.pdbx_seq_one_letter_code
_entity_poly.pdbx_strand_id
1 'polypeptide(L)'
;RKQLNKLIQIWNEEMTFSRWEKTPSTTPIQPVILGSNANALAAAKLLDEAGYWIPAIRPPTVPVGSSRLRITFSANHSANDLRDLIKTLKSIEKHVESNS
;
A
#
# COMPACT_ATOMS: atom_id res chain seq x y z
N ARG A 1 14.45 5.50 -15.10
CA ARG A 1 14.61 4.22 -14.36
C ARG A 1 15.31 4.40 -13.01
N LYS A 2 16.41 5.17 -12.88
CA LYS A 2 17.12 5.41 -11.60
C LYS A 2 16.21 5.84 -10.44
N GLN A 3 15.31 6.81 -10.66
CA GLN A 3 14.40 7.28 -9.61
C GLN A 3 13.41 6.20 -9.14
N LEU A 4 12.77 5.46 -10.06
CA LEU A 4 11.87 4.35 -9.70
C LEU A 4 12.58 3.28 -8.87
N ASN A 5 13.79 2.89 -9.27
CA ASN A 5 14.56 1.90 -8.50
C ASN A 5 14.89 2.40 -7.09
N LYS A 6 15.22 3.70 -6.96
CA LYS A 6 15.42 4.34 -5.65
C LYS A 6 14.16 4.29 -4.79
N LEU A 7 12.99 4.57 -5.35
CA LEU A 7 11.72 4.49 -4.61
C LEU A 7 11.39 3.06 -4.19
N ILE A 8 11.60 2.08 -5.07
CA ILE A 8 11.42 0.66 -4.76
C ILE A 8 12.36 0.23 -3.62
N GLN A 9 13.61 0.68 -3.65
CA GLN A 9 14.58 0.40 -2.59
C GLN A 9 14.14 1.01 -1.25
N ILE A 10 13.80 2.30 -1.22
CA ILE A 10 13.29 2.98 0.00
C ILE A 10 12.07 2.25 0.54
N TRP A 11 11.11 1.89 -0.31
CA TRP A 11 9.92 1.12 0.08
C TRP A 11 10.29 -0.22 0.71
N ASN A 12 11.25 -0.93 0.12
CA ASN A 12 11.67 -2.24 0.63
C ASN A 12 12.42 -2.16 1.96
N GLU A 13 13.21 -1.11 2.17
CA GLU A 13 14.01 -0.89 3.38
C GLU A 13 13.21 -0.28 4.53
N GLU A 14 12.36 0.72 4.23
CA GLU A 14 11.72 1.55 5.26
C GLU A 14 10.27 1.10 5.58
N MET A 15 9.58 0.45 4.64
CA MET A 15 8.19 0.05 4.86
C MET A 15 8.07 -1.31 5.53
N THR A 16 7.44 -1.30 6.70
CA THR A 16 6.99 -2.47 7.45
C THR A 16 5.55 -2.28 7.86
N PHE A 17 4.80 -3.37 7.85
CA PHE A 17 3.41 -3.47 8.28
C PHE A 17 3.34 -4.37 9.52
N SER A 18 2.41 -4.10 10.44
CA SER A 18 2.19 -4.95 11.63
C SER A 18 1.36 -6.19 11.33
N ARG A 19 0.39 -6.08 10.42
CA ARG A 19 -0.57 -7.16 10.09
C ARG A 19 -0.71 -7.37 8.60
N TRP A 20 -0.62 -6.31 7.81
CA TRP A 20 -0.68 -6.44 6.36
C TRP A 20 0.64 -7.03 5.83
N GLU A 21 0.57 -7.64 4.66
CA GLU A 21 1.73 -8.27 4.05
C GLU A 21 2.20 -7.49 2.83
N LYS A 22 3.43 -6.97 2.90
CA LYS A 22 4.14 -6.40 1.76
C LYS A 22 4.74 -7.54 0.92
N THR A 23 4.16 -7.78 -0.25
CA THR A 23 4.71 -8.80 -1.16
C THR A 23 6.06 -8.35 -1.74
N PRO A 24 7.07 -9.24 -1.85
CA PRO A 24 8.31 -8.91 -2.54
C PRO A 24 8.04 -8.55 -4.01
N SER A 25 8.42 -7.34 -4.42
CA SER A 25 8.28 -6.88 -5.81
C SER A 25 9.47 -6.02 -6.22
N THR A 26 10.05 -6.33 -7.38
CA THR A 26 11.10 -5.56 -8.03
C THR A 26 10.57 -4.56 -9.05
N THR A 27 9.24 -4.47 -9.21
CA THR A 27 8.58 -3.60 -10.19
C THR A 27 8.04 -2.34 -9.49
N PRO A 28 7.67 -1.27 -10.23
CA PRO A 28 7.01 -0.11 -9.63
C PRO A 28 5.64 -0.41 -8.99
N ILE A 29 5.06 -1.58 -9.26
CA ILE A 29 3.83 -2.05 -8.62
C ILE A 29 4.20 -2.81 -7.35
N GLN A 30 3.69 -2.36 -6.22
CA GLN A 30 3.96 -2.89 -4.89
C GLN A 30 2.64 -3.37 -4.26
N PRO A 31 2.31 -4.66 -4.38
CA PRO A 31 1.09 -5.22 -3.79
C PRO A 31 1.22 -5.35 -2.27
N VAL A 32 0.18 -4.95 -1.55
CA VAL A 32 0.05 -5.13 -0.10
C VAL A 32 -1.21 -5.93 0.20
N ILE A 33 -1.10 -7.12 0.79
CA ILE A 33 -2.24 -7.99 1.10
C ILE A 33 -2.82 -7.60 2.45
N LEU A 34 -4.13 -7.34 2.47
CA LEU A 34 -4.91 -6.92 3.64
C LEU A 34 -5.86 -8.03 4.13
N GLY A 35 -5.94 -9.12 3.37
CA GLY A 35 -6.79 -10.27 3.66
C GLY A 35 -8.24 -10.04 3.23
N SER A 36 -9.00 -9.31 4.06
CA SER A 36 -10.45 -9.15 3.91
C SER A 36 -10.83 -8.05 2.90
N ASN A 37 -12.01 -8.19 2.29
CA ASN A 37 -12.58 -7.15 1.41
C ASN A 37 -12.87 -5.86 2.18
N ALA A 38 -13.34 -5.98 3.43
CA ALA A 38 -13.67 -4.84 4.27
C ALA A 38 -12.42 -4.01 4.57
N ASN A 39 -11.32 -4.65 4.96
CA ASN A 39 -10.05 -3.98 5.25
C ASN A 39 -9.52 -3.26 4.01
N ALA A 40 -9.57 -3.92 2.85
CA ALA A 40 -9.11 -3.33 1.60
C ALA A 40 -9.92 -2.09 1.18
N LEU A 41 -11.25 -2.14 1.32
CA LEU A 41 -12.12 -1.00 1.02
C LEU A 41 -11.95 0.14 2.04
N ALA A 42 -11.88 -0.17 3.34
CA ALA A 42 -11.67 0.81 4.39
C ALA A 42 -10.33 1.53 4.21
N ALA A 43 -9.25 0.77 3.97
CA ALA A 43 -7.93 1.33 3.72
C ALA A 43 -7.90 2.21 2.46
N ALA A 44 -8.49 1.75 1.35
CA ALA A 44 -8.54 2.55 0.12
C ALA A 44 -9.32 3.86 0.32
N LYS A 45 -10.42 3.84 1.07
CA LYS A 45 -11.19 5.04 1.40
C LYS A 45 -10.37 6.03 2.24
N LEU A 46 -9.72 5.56 3.30
CA LEU A 46 -8.89 6.41 4.17
C LEU A 46 -7.67 6.98 3.44
N LEU A 47 -7.11 6.20 2.50
CA LEU A 47 -6.02 6.67 1.64
C LEU A 47 -6.50 7.78 0.71
N ASP A 48 -7.69 7.63 0.11
CA ASP A 48 -8.32 8.65 -0.74
C ASP A 48 -8.57 9.95 0.04
N GLU A 49 -9.12 9.84 1.26
CA GLU A 49 -9.31 10.98 2.18
C GLU A 49 -7.98 11.66 2.58
N ALA A 50 -6.89 10.89 2.63
CA ALA A 50 -5.54 11.40 2.86
C ALA A 50 -4.83 11.92 1.60
N GLY A 51 -5.51 11.95 0.44
CA GLY A 51 -4.99 12.45 -0.83
C GLY A 51 -4.21 11.42 -1.65
N TYR A 52 -4.29 10.13 -1.32
CA TYR A 52 -3.62 9.04 -2.02
C TYR A 52 -4.61 8.14 -2.74
N TRP A 53 -4.64 8.23 -4.07
CA TRP A 53 -5.45 7.34 -4.87
C TRP A 53 -4.76 5.97 -5.07
N ILE A 54 -5.06 5.02 -4.18
CA ILE A 54 -4.51 3.66 -4.20
C ILE A 54 -5.66 2.64 -4.25
N PRO A 55 -5.85 1.93 -5.38
CA PRO A 55 -7.00 1.06 -5.54
C PRO A 55 -6.89 -0.23 -4.72
N ALA A 56 -8.02 -0.64 -4.15
CA ALA A 56 -8.22 -1.99 -3.61
C ALA A 56 -8.59 -2.97 -4.73
N ILE A 57 -7.84 -4.07 -4.82
CA ILE A 57 -8.12 -5.21 -5.70
C ILE A 57 -8.72 -6.32 -4.83
N ARG A 58 -9.89 -6.81 -5.24
CA ARG A 58 -10.74 -7.74 -4.47
C ARG A 58 -11.29 -8.86 -5.36
N PRO A 59 -11.83 -9.96 -4.80
CA PRO A 59 -12.53 -10.97 -5.58
C PRO A 59 -13.62 -10.40 -6.51
N PRO A 60 -13.85 -11.02 -7.68
CA PRO A 60 -13.25 -12.27 -8.16
C PRO A 60 -11.85 -12.11 -8.78
N THR A 61 -11.32 -10.89 -8.89
CA THR A 61 -10.02 -10.61 -9.55
C THR A 61 -8.83 -11.20 -8.79
N VAL A 62 -8.96 -11.39 -7.47
CA VAL A 62 -8.00 -12.10 -6.62
C VAL A 62 -8.72 -13.15 -5.78
N PRO A 63 -8.03 -14.22 -5.32
CA PRO A 63 -8.63 -15.21 -4.42
C PRO A 63 -9.24 -14.58 -3.16
N VAL A 64 -10.33 -15.18 -2.67
CA VAL A 64 -10.96 -14.80 -1.40
C VAL A 64 -9.92 -14.85 -0.27
N GLY A 65 -9.94 -13.85 0.60
CA GLY A 65 -8.95 -13.74 1.69
C GLY A 65 -7.59 -13.19 1.26
N SER A 66 -7.44 -12.71 0.02
CA SER A 66 -6.20 -12.09 -0.48
C SER A 66 -6.41 -10.71 -1.11
N SER A 67 -7.46 -10.01 -0.67
CA SER A 67 -7.73 -8.63 -1.07
C SER A 67 -6.55 -7.74 -0.71
N ARG A 68 -6.20 -6.83 -1.62
CA ARG A 68 -4.90 -6.14 -1.59
C ARG A 68 -4.98 -4.73 -2.12
N LEU A 69 -4.11 -3.86 -1.64
CA LEU A 69 -3.84 -2.56 -2.26
C LEU A 69 -2.81 -2.73 -3.38
N ARG A 70 -3.02 -2.01 -4.48
CA ARG A 70 -2.05 -1.95 -5.59
C ARG A 70 -1.35 -0.59 -5.61
N ILE A 71 -0.28 -0.46 -4.83
CA ILE A 71 0.53 0.76 -4.79
C ILE A 71 1.37 0.83 -6.07
N THR A 72 1.40 1.99 -6.73
CA THR A 72 2.16 2.17 -7.97
C THR A 72 3.05 3.40 -7.85
N PHE A 73 4.36 3.22 -8.03
CA PHE A 73 5.31 4.32 -8.02
C PHE A 73 5.47 4.94 -9.41
N SER A 74 5.54 6.27 -9.44
CA SER A 74 5.92 7.04 -10.62
C SER A 74 7.33 7.60 -10.45
N ALA A 75 8.05 7.79 -11.55
CA ALA A 75 9.35 8.48 -11.53
C ALA A 75 9.23 9.95 -11.09
N ASN A 76 8.01 10.51 -11.07
CA ASN A 76 7.74 11.87 -10.61
C ASN A 76 7.64 11.97 -9.08
N HIS A 77 7.45 10.84 -8.37
CA HIS A 77 7.40 10.87 -6.91
C HIS A 77 8.79 11.10 -6.32
N SER A 78 8.86 11.98 -5.33
CA SER A 78 10.05 12.22 -4.54
C SER A 78 10.23 11.14 -3.47
N ALA A 79 11.41 11.07 -2.87
CA ALA A 79 11.65 10.20 -1.72
C ALA A 79 10.83 10.65 -0.50
N ASN A 80 10.54 11.95 -0.38
CA ASN A 80 9.73 12.47 0.73
C ASN A 80 8.27 12.07 0.56
N ASP A 81 7.73 12.15 -0.67
CA ASP A 81 6.36 11.71 -0.99
C ASP A 81 6.16 10.25 -0.58
N LEU A 82 7.14 9.39 -0.87
CA LEU A 82 7.09 7.98 -0.48
C LEU A 82 7.14 7.81 1.05
N ARG A 83 7.99 8.57 1.75
CA ARG A 83 8.07 8.48 3.21
C ARG A 83 6.82 8.99 3.91
N ASP A 84 6.19 10.01 3.36
CA ASP A 84 4.92 10.51 3.86
C ASP A 84 3.80 9.51 3.60
N LEU A 85 3.75 8.88 2.42
CA LEU A 85 2.88 7.74 2.16
C LEU A 85 3.12 6.59 3.15
N ILE A 86 4.37 6.24 3.44
CA ILE A 86 4.73 5.20 4.43
C ILE A 86 4.15 5.52 5.81
N LYS A 87 4.27 6.77 6.28
CA LYS A 87 3.69 7.20 7.56
C LYS A 87 2.17 7.08 7.53
N THR A 88 1.53 7.55 6.46
CA THR A 88 0.08 7.47 6.29
C THR A 88 -0.41 6.02 6.28
N LEU A 89 0.24 5.13 5.54
CA LEU A 89 -0.09 3.69 5.51
C LEU A 89 0.00 3.05 6.89
N LYS A 90 1.06 3.33 7.66
CA LYS A 90 1.20 2.84 9.05
C LYS A 90 0.10 3.36 9.97
N SER A 91 -0.34 4.60 9.78
CA SER A 91 -1.45 5.18 10.55
C SER A 91 -2.79 4.51 10.19
N ILE A 92 -3.03 4.29 8.91
CA ILE A 92 -4.26 3.68 8.41
C ILE A 92 -4.34 2.21 8.81
N GLU A 93 -3.24 1.46 8.73
CA GLU A 93 -3.20 0.06 9.19
C GLU A 93 -3.71 -0.06 10.64
N LYS A 94 -3.17 0.75 11.56
CA LYS A 94 -3.61 0.78 12.96
C LYS A 94 -5.08 1.17 13.12
N HIS A 95 -5.57 2.10 12.30
CA HIS A 95 -6.96 2.54 12.36
C HIS A 95 -7.93 1.46 11.85
N VAL A 96 -7.60 0.80 10.75
CA VAL A 96 -8.39 -0.31 10.19
C VAL A 96 -8.39 -1.48 11.17
N GLU A 97 -7.26 -1.79 11.80
CA GLU A 97 -7.17 -2.82 12.85
C GLU A 97 -8.07 -2.52 14.06
N SER A 98 -8.15 -1.25 14.49
CA SER A 98 -8.95 -0.87 15.67
C SER A 98 -10.47 -0.93 15.43
N ASN A 99 -10.89 -0.95 14.15
CA ASN A 99 -12.29 -0.93 13.72
C ASN A 99 -12.75 -2.26 13.09
N SER A 100 -11.87 -3.27 13.04
CA SER A 100 -12.14 -4.61 12.50
C SER A 100 -12.34 -5.61 13.63
#